data_AF-A0A2T8WHI4-F1
#
_entry.id   AF-A0A2T8WHI4-F1
#
_cell.length_a   1.000
_cell.length_b   1.000
_cell.length_c   1.000
_cell.angle_alpha   90.00
_cell.angle_beta   90.00
_cell.angle_gamma   90.00
#
_symmetry.space_group_name_H-M   'P 1'
#
loop_
_entity.id
_entity.type
_entity.pdbx_description
1 polymer ?
#
loop_
_entity_poly.entity_id
_entity_poly.type
_entity_poly.pdbx_seq_one_letter_code
_entity_poly.pdbx_strand_id
1 'polypeptide(L)'
;AIIDPSDGNTVPMLVAQGGQIFLNEALVKYLIAPTITSGGDPPAFSLTPDGKLTAKNADISGHINAVSGSFTGEINATSGKFSGVIEAKEFVGDICGSKVMQGVSIRATNDELSTSTRYTDSATYQIGKTITVMANCERNGGSGAITVTININGQ
;
A
#
# COMPACT_ATOMS: atom_id res chain seq x y z
N ALA A 1 -8.25 -26.49 42.87
CA ALA A 1 -8.56 -25.12 42.43
C ALA A 1 -7.84 -24.14 43.35
N ILE A 2 -7.38 -23.00 42.85
CA ILE A 2 -7.07 -21.84 43.72
C ILE A 2 -8.38 -21.07 43.87
N ILE A 3 -8.80 -20.85 45.10
CA ILE A 3 -10.09 -20.26 45.44
C ILE A 3 -9.85 -18.87 46.01
N ASP A 4 -10.64 -17.90 45.58
CA ASP A 4 -10.68 -16.57 46.19
C ASP A 4 -11.65 -16.60 47.40
N PRO A 5 -11.18 -16.45 48.64
CA PRO A 5 -12.08 -16.41 49.79
C PRO A 5 -12.95 -15.15 49.82
N SER A 6 -12.58 -14.09 49.07
CA SER A 6 -13.24 -12.79 49.10
C SER A 6 -14.58 -12.74 48.34
N ASP A 7 -14.85 -13.73 47.47
CA ASP A 7 -16.11 -13.88 46.72
C ASP A 7 -17.06 -14.95 47.30
N GLY A 8 -16.76 -15.45 48.51
CA GLY A 8 -17.51 -16.55 49.11
C GLY A 8 -17.20 -17.92 48.50
N ASN A 9 -16.06 -18.08 47.82
CA ASN A 9 -15.63 -19.28 47.11
C ASN A 9 -16.58 -19.67 45.96
N THR A 10 -17.27 -18.70 45.37
CA THR A 10 -18.31 -18.98 44.37
C THR A 10 -17.76 -19.15 42.96
N VAL A 11 -16.62 -18.51 42.63
CA VAL A 11 -15.88 -18.73 41.38
C VAL A 11 -14.39 -18.97 41.67
N PRO A 12 -13.86 -20.20 41.44
CA PRO A 12 -12.43 -20.44 41.63
C PRO A 12 -11.59 -19.62 40.64
N MET A 13 -10.51 -19.00 41.12
CA MET A 13 -9.58 -18.22 40.29
C MET A 13 -8.82 -19.08 39.27
N LEU A 14 -8.49 -20.32 39.64
CA LEU A 14 -7.74 -21.27 38.81
C LEU A 14 -8.29 -22.69 39.00
N VAL A 15 -8.63 -23.38 37.91
CA VAL A 15 -9.02 -24.80 37.93
C VAL A 15 -8.15 -25.59 36.96
N ALA A 16 -7.50 -26.64 37.43
CA ALA A 16 -6.82 -27.62 36.58
C ALA A 16 -7.68 -28.89 36.50
N GLN A 17 -8.20 -29.21 35.31
CA GLN A 17 -9.06 -30.36 35.10
C GLN A 17 -8.93 -30.85 33.65
N GLY A 18 -8.87 -32.17 33.45
CA GLY A 18 -8.83 -32.76 32.11
C GLY A 18 -7.61 -32.36 31.28
N GLY A 19 -6.48 -32.05 31.91
CA GLY A 19 -5.27 -31.56 31.23
C GLY A 19 -5.33 -30.11 30.77
N GLN A 20 -6.39 -29.38 31.16
CA GLN A 20 -6.59 -27.97 30.86
C GLN A 20 -6.50 -27.13 32.14
N ILE A 21 -6.16 -25.85 31.95
CA ILE A 21 -6.19 -24.82 32.99
C ILE A 21 -7.27 -23.81 32.61
N PHE A 22 -8.20 -23.55 33.51
CA PHE A 22 -9.24 -22.53 33.40
C PHE A 22 -8.91 -21.35 34.32
N LEU A 23 -9.04 -20.14 33.79
CA LEU A 23 -8.76 -18.86 34.44
C LEU A 23 -9.84 -17.88 34.00
N ASN A 24 -10.36 -17.06 34.92
CA ASN A 24 -11.29 -15.98 34.55
C ASN A 24 -10.54 -14.84 33.84
N GLU A 25 -9.47 -14.36 34.46
CA GLU A 25 -8.59 -13.32 33.94
C GLU A 25 -7.14 -13.64 34.31
N ALA A 26 -6.18 -13.20 33.48
CA ALA A 26 -4.76 -13.43 33.73
C ALA A 26 -3.93 -12.19 33.37
N LEU A 27 -3.18 -11.67 34.34
CA LEU A 27 -2.10 -10.71 34.09
C LEU A 27 -0.79 -11.48 33.92
N VAL A 28 -0.30 -11.54 32.68
CA VAL A 28 0.96 -12.23 32.34
C VAL A 28 2.03 -11.22 31.94
N LYS A 29 3.25 -11.38 32.47
CA LYS A 29 4.37 -10.53 32.06
C LYS A 29 4.80 -10.84 30.61
N TYR A 30 4.92 -12.12 30.28
CA TYR A 30 5.21 -12.61 28.93
C TYR A 30 4.40 -13.89 28.68
N LEU A 31 3.74 -13.97 27.52
CA LEU A 31 3.10 -15.19 27.05
C LEU A 31 4.02 -15.86 26.02
N ILE A 32 4.56 -17.03 26.36
CA ILE A 32 5.33 -17.86 25.43
C ILE A 32 4.43 -19.04 25.05
N ALA A 33 3.93 -19.02 23.81
CA ALA A 33 3.04 -20.06 23.32
C ALA A 33 3.39 -20.39 21.86
N PRO A 34 3.48 -21.68 21.49
CA PRO A 34 3.65 -22.08 20.08
C PRO A 34 2.40 -21.76 19.26
N THR A 35 1.23 -21.78 19.90
CA THR A 35 -0.07 -21.56 19.27
C THR A 35 -0.96 -20.75 20.21
N ILE A 36 -1.72 -19.81 19.67
CA ILE A 36 -2.78 -19.11 20.40
C ILE A 36 -4.04 -19.18 19.54
N THR A 37 -5.13 -19.72 20.07
CA THR A 37 -6.38 -19.92 19.31
C THR A 37 -7.54 -19.37 20.11
N SER A 38 -8.41 -18.58 19.47
CA SER A 38 -9.64 -18.13 20.10
C SER A 38 -10.61 -19.28 20.33
N GLY A 39 -11.59 -19.09 21.21
CA GLY A 39 -12.76 -19.97 21.26
C GLY A 39 -13.55 -19.96 19.94
N GLY A 40 -14.48 -20.92 19.82
CA GLY A 40 -15.34 -21.14 18.65
C GLY A 40 -14.76 -22.12 17.64
N ASP A 41 -15.64 -22.70 16.81
CA ASP A 41 -15.27 -23.58 15.71
C ASP A 41 -16.01 -23.15 14.43
N PRO A 42 -15.33 -22.56 13.42
CA PRO A 42 -13.88 -22.31 13.37
C PRO A 42 -13.44 -21.08 14.20
N PRO A 43 -12.18 -21.02 14.68
CA PRO A 43 -11.67 -19.90 15.48
C PRO A 43 -11.83 -18.54 14.79
N ALA A 44 -12.16 -17.50 15.56
CA ALA A 44 -12.21 -16.11 15.09
C ALA A 44 -10.80 -15.54 14.86
N PHE A 45 -9.82 -15.94 15.68
CA PHE A 45 -8.41 -15.68 15.45
C PHE A 45 -7.51 -16.88 15.84
N SER A 46 -6.36 -16.99 15.19
CA SER A 46 -5.32 -17.97 15.54
C SER A 46 -3.92 -17.50 15.16
N LEU A 47 -2.93 -17.79 16.01
CA LEU A 47 -1.49 -17.70 15.74
C LEU A 47 -0.90 -19.10 15.75
N THR A 48 -0.21 -19.49 14.68
CA THR A 48 0.45 -20.79 14.55
C THR A 48 1.97 -20.69 14.74
N PRO A 49 2.68 -21.82 14.98
CA PRO A 49 4.11 -21.79 15.27
C PRO A 49 4.99 -21.22 14.16
N ASP A 50 4.55 -21.30 12.90
CA ASP A 50 5.18 -20.71 11.73
C ASP A 50 4.93 -19.20 11.58
N GLY A 51 4.24 -18.59 12.54
CA GLY A 51 3.99 -17.15 12.59
C GLY A 51 2.76 -16.68 11.81
N LYS A 52 1.94 -17.59 11.25
CA LYS A 52 0.71 -17.20 10.57
C LYS A 52 -0.33 -16.72 11.58
N LEU A 53 -0.70 -15.45 11.45
CA LEU A 53 -1.86 -14.86 12.10
C LEU A 53 -3.07 -14.95 11.18
N THR A 54 -4.17 -15.52 11.67
CA THR A 54 -5.49 -15.48 11.02
C THR A 54 -6.43 -14.70 11.92
N ALA A 55 -7.14 -13.72 11.38
CA ALA A 55 -8.17 -12.96 12.08
C ALA A 55 -9.32 -12.66 11.11
N LYS A 56 -10.55 -13.05 11.45
CA LYS A 56 -11.71 -12.98 10.53
C LYS A 56 -12.46 -11.66 10.53
N ASN A 57 -12.34 -10.89 11.61
CA ASN A 57 -13.03 -9.62 11.80
C ASN A 57 -12.14 -8.67 12.60
N ALA A 58 -10.96 -8.36 12.04
CA ALA A 58 -9.99 -7.49 12.69
C ALA A 58 -10.29 -6.02 12.37
N ASP A 59 -10.39 -5.21 13.42
CA ASP A 59 -10.33 -3.74 13.33
C ASP A 59 -8.93 -3.30 13.81
N ILE A 60 -8.14 -2.72 12.90
CA ILE A 60 -6.76 -2.34 13.15
C ILE A 60 -6.64 -0.83 12.97
N SER A 61 -6.57 -0.11 14.09
CA SER A 61 -6.38 1.34 14.11
C SER A 61 -4.91 1.77 14.00
N GLY A 62 -3.99 0.81 14.06
CA GLY A 62 -2.55 1.03 14.03
C GLY A 62 -1.94 0.95 12.63
N HIS A 63 -0.66 1.29 12.54
CA HIS A 63 0.11 1.11 11.31
C HIS A 63 0.36 -0.38 11.01
N ILE A 64 0.19 -0.77 9.75
CA ILE A 64 0.56 -2.10 9.24
C ILE A 64 1.72 -1.93 8.26
N ASN A 65 2.84 -2.59 8.53
CA ASN A 65 3.99 -2.67 7.63
C ASN A 65 4.13 -4.09 7.09
N ALA A 66 4.11 -4.25 5.77
CA ALA A 66 4.24 -5.55 5.10
C ALA A 66 5.24 -5.45 3.95
N VAL A 67 6.14 -6.42 3.84
CA VAL A 67 7.09 -6.52 2.71
C VAL A 67 6.37 -7.01 1.45
N SER A 68 5.37 -7.89 1.63
CA SER A 68 4.51 -8.41 0.58
C SER A 68 3.14 -8.77 1.13
N GLY A 69 2.15 -8.85 0.26
CA GLY A 69 0.78 -9.20 0.63
C GLY A 69 -0.15 -9.20 -0.57
N SER A 70 -1.35 -9.73 -0.38
CA SER A 70 -2.45 -9.65 -1.34
C SER A 70 -3.69 -9.15 -0.58
N PHE A 71 -4.44 -8.27 -1.21
CA PHE A 71 -5.70 -7.74 -0.70
C PHE A 71 -6.82 -8.12 -1.67
N THR A 72 -7.94 -8.56 -1.11
CA THR A 72 -9.16 -8.82 -1.86
C THR A 72 -10.29 -7.98 -1.27
N GLY A 73 -11.14 -7.45 -2.14
CA GLY A 73 -12.20 -6.51 -1.74
C GLY A 73 -11.81 -5.06 -2.01
N GLU A 74 -12.30 -4.16 -1.16
CA GLU A 74 -12.19 -2.71 -1.32
C GLU A 74 -11.06 -2.13 -0.47
N ILE A 75 -10.31 -1.18 -1.04
CA ILE A 75 -9.30 -0.41 -0.33
C ILE A 75 -9.73 1.06 -0.35
N ASN A 76 -10.19 1.55 0.80
CA ASN A 76 -10.57 2.95 1.00
C ASN A 76 -9.43 3.68 1.71
N ALA A 77 -8.83 4.66 1.02
CA ALA A 77 -7.74 5.45 1.55
C ALA A 77 -7.93 6.93 1.21
N THR A 78 -7.64 7.82 2.18
CA THR A 78 -7.60 9.27 1.94
C THR A 78 -6.51 9.63 0.92
N SER A 79 -5.39 8.91 0.94
CA SER A 79 -4.28 9.08 -0.01
C SER A 79 -3.45 7.80 -0.09
N GLY A 80 -2.88 7.51 -1.25
CA GLY A 80 -1.95 6.39 -1.45
C GLY A 80 -0.79 6.76 -2.36
N LYS A 81 0.37 6.14 -2.15
CA LYS A 81 1.51 6.23 -3.07
C LYS A 81 1.84 4.82 -3.56
N PHE A 82 1.80 4.65 -4.87
CA PHE A 82 2.10 3.39 -5.52
C PHE A 82 3.37 3.55 -6.35
N SER A 83 4.25 2.55 -6.30
CA SER A 83 5.44 2.46 -7.13
C SER A 83 5.38 1.20 -7.97
N GLY A 84 5.66 1.31 -9.26
CA GLY A 84 5.60 0.19 -10.20
C GLY A 84 4.40 0.26 -11.13
N VAL A 85 3.99 -0.89 -11.63
CA VAL A 85 2.85 -1.02 -12.55
C VAL A 85 1.56 -1.14 -11.75
N ILE A 86 0.55 -0.37 -12.14
CA ILE A 86 -0.81 -0.47 -11.60
C ILE A 86 -1.71 -0.91 -12.75
N GLU A 87 -2.31 -2.09 -12.62
CA GLU A 87 -3.30 -2.60 -13.55
C GLU A 87 -4.69 -2.51 -12.90
N ALA A 88 -5.62 -1.88 -13.60
CA ALA A 88 -7.01 -1.78 -13.18
C ALA A 88 -7.92 -1.94 -14.40
N LYS A 89 -9.10 -2.52 -14.18
CA LYS A 89 -10.14 -2.63 -15.23
C LYS A 89 -10.65 -1.24 -15.65
N GLU A 90 -10.77 -0.34 -14.69
CA GLU A 90 -11.26 1.02 -14.88
C GLU A 90 -10.66 1.93 -13.82
N PHE A 91 -10.45 3.19 -14.18
CA PHE A 91 -10.18 4.28 -13.26
C PHE A 91 -11.30 5.31 -13.43
N VAL A 92 -11.89 5.73 -12.33
CA VAL A 92 -12.95 6.74 -12.33
C VAL A 92 -12.38 8.04 -11.78
N GLY A 93 -12.51 9.12 -12.56
CA GLY A 93 -11.92 10.42 -12.25
C GLY A 93 -10.69 10.73 -13.10
N ASP A 94 -10.00 11.81 -12.75
CA ASP A 94 -8.86 12.29 -13.52
C ASP A 94 -7.62 11.42 -13.27
N ILE A 95 -7.02 10.90 -14.34
CA ILE A 95 -5.69 10.29 -14.30
C ILE A 95 -4.73 11.17 -15.10
N CYS A 96 -3.69 11.67 -14.46
CA CYS A 96 -2.58 12.31 -15.16
C CYS A 96 -1.42 11.31 -15.30
N GLY A 97 -1.41 10.55 -16.39
CA GLY A 97 -0.25 9.77 -16.80
C GLY A 97 0.77 10.68 -17.50
N SER A 98 1.57 11.42 -16.75
CA SER A 98 2.58 12.33 -17.32
C SER A 98 3.99 11.78 -17.13
N LYS A 99 4.77 11.76 -18.21
CA LYS A 99 6.20 11.55 -18.14
C LYS A 99 6.87 12.91 -18.19
N VAL A 100 7.51 13.31 -17.10
CA VAL A 100 8.26 14.56 -17.05
C VAL A 100 9.60 14.35 -17.77
N MET A 101 9.85 15.15 -18.78
CA MET A 101 11.13 15.20 -19.47
C MET A 101 12.10 16.08 -18.68
N GLN A 102 13.39 15.74 -18.69
CA GLN A 102 14.39 16.64 -18.14
C GLN A 102 14.40 17.95 -18.94
N GLY A 103 14.32 19.08 -18.25
CA GLY A 103 14.43 20.40 -18.89
C GLY A 103 15.81 20.59 -19.53
N VAL A 104 15.84 21.32 -20.64
CA VAL A 104 17.07 21.77 -21.30
C VAL A 104 17.26 23.26 -21.04
N SER A 105 18.51 23.71 -20.93
CA SER A 105 18.86 25.12 -20.71
C SER A 105 19.75 25.62 -21.84
N ILE A 106 19.20 26.47 -22.69
CA ILE A 106 19.90 27.16 -23.78
C ILE A 106 20.66 28.35 -23.18
N ARG A 107 21.98 28.42 -23.35
CA ARG A 107 22.83 29.44 -22.68
C ARG A 107 23.54 30.41 -23.63
N ALA A 108 23.54 30.13 -24.93
CA ALA A 108 24.20 30.95 -25.93
C ALA A 108 23.27 31.26 -27.11
N THR A 109 23.58 32.32 -27.85
CA THR A 109 22.91 32.63 -29.12
C THR A 109 23.14 31.47 -30.10
N ASN A 110 22.07 30.96 -30.70
CA ASN A 110 22.06 29.80 -31.62
C ASN A 110 22.36 28.44 -30.96
N ASP A 111 22.25 28.32 -29.64
CA ASP A 111 22.34 27.04 -28.95
C ASP A 111 21.08 26.19 -29.21
N GLU A 112 21.27 24.95 -29.67
CA GLU A 112 20.21 24.00 -30.01
C GLU A 112 20.34 22.77 -29.11
N LEU A 113 19.35 22.56 -28.24
CA LEU A 113 19.32 21.44 -27.32
C LEU A 113 18.02 20.66 -27.51
N SER A 114 18.16 19.33 -27.50
CA SER A 114 17.03 18.42 -27.56
C SER A 114 17.04 17.48 -26.37
N THR A 115 15.85 17.14 -25.90
CA THR A 115 15.62 16.04 -24.98
C THR A 115 14.50 15.19 -25.57
N SER A 116 14.57 13.88 -25.37
CA SER A 116 13.60 12.96 -25.94
C SER A 116 13.11 12.00 -24.87
N THR A 117 11.87 11.55 -25.04
CA THR A 117 11.29 10.54 -24.17
C THR A 117 10.47 9.56 -24.99
N ARG A 118 10.53 8.29 -24.62
CA ARG A 118 9.68 7.26 -25.19
C ARG A 118 8.46 7.06 -24.31
N TYR A 119 7.28 7.22 -24.90
CA TYR A 119 6.04 6.62 -24.42
C TYR A 119 5.93 5.22 -25.03
N THR A 120 5.74 4.21 -24.19
CA THR A 120 5.49 2.84 -24.62
C THR A 120 4.06 2.51 -24.23
N ASP A 121 3.19 2.28 -25.21
CA ASP A 121 1.87 1.74 -24.94
C ASP A 121 2.04 0.27 -24.51
N SER A 122 1.74 -0.02 -23.24
CA SER A 122 1.76 -1.37 -22.69
C SER A 122 0.40 -2.05 -22.74
N ALA A 123 -0.61 -1.42 -23.36
CA ALA A 123 -1.93 -2.01 -23.49
C ALA A 123 -1.89 -3.23 -24.42
N THR A 124 -2.64 -4.27 -24.04
CA THR A 124 -2.83 -5.48 -24.84
C THR A 124 -3.83 -5.29 -25.98
N TYR A 125 -4.62 -4.21 -25.96
CA TYR A 125 -5.62 -3.86 -26.97
C TYR A 125 -5.23 -2.62 -27.75
N GLN A 126 -5.35 -2.70 -29.08
CA GLN A 126 -5.09 -1.58 -29.98
C GLN A 126 -6.31 -0.66 -30.05
N ILE A 127 -6.36 0.29 -29.13
CA ILE A 127 -7.33 1.40 -29.17
C ILE A 127 -6.59 2.71 -29.43
N GLY A 128 -7.21 3.64 -30.16
CA GLY A 128 -6.63 4.96 -30.41
C GLY A 128 -6.30 5.67 -29.09
N LYS A 129 -5.13 6.28 -29.00
CA LYS A 129 -4.65 7.01 -27.82
C LYS A 129 -4.42 8.47 -28.18
N THR A 130 -4.73 9.36 -27.25
CA THR A 130 -4.34 10.76 -27.34
C THR A 130 -3.08 10.98 -26.51
N ILE A 131 -2.03 11.51 -27.14
CA ILE A 131 -0.83 11.96 -26.45
C ILE A 131 -0.82 13.48 -26.47
N THR A 132 -0.84 14.10 -25.30
CA THR A 132 -0.69 15.55 -25.15
C THR A 132 0.78 15.86 -24.84
N VAL A 133 1.42 16.65 -25.69
CA VAL A 133 2.77 17.17 -25.45
C VAL A 133 2.65 18.63 -25.04
N MET A 134 3.27 18.98 -23.91
CA MET A 134 3.33 20.36 -23.42
C MET A 134 4.79 20.74 -23.23
N ALA A 135 5.19 21.88 -23.78
CA ALA A 135 6.49 22.49 -23.54
C ALA A 135 6.28 23.83 -22.85
N ASN A 136 6.84 23.97 -21.65
CA ASN A 136 6.88 25.26 -20.97
C ASN A 136 8.23 25.93 -21.26
N CYS A 137 8.19 27.16 -21.77
CA CYS A 137 9.38 27.90 -22.17
C CYS A 137 9.47 29.19 -21.38
N GLU A 138 10.51 29.31 -20.56
CA GLU A 138 10.81 30.50 -19.79
C GLU A 138 12.10 31.14 -20.29
N ARG A 139 12.08 32.45 -20.52
CA ARG A 139 13.26 33.22 -20.95
C ARG A 139 13.67 34.21 -19.88
N ASN A 140 14.86 34.01 -19.33
CA ASN A 140 15.46 34.91 -18.34
C ASN A 140 16.38 35.95 -18.99
N GLY A 141 15.79 36.95 -19.67
CA GLY A 141 16.50 38.08 -20.31
C GLY A 141 16.82 37.92 -21.81
N GLY A 142 17.30 38.98 -22.46
CA GLY A 142 17.66 39.00 -23.90
C GLY A 142 16.51 39.37 -24.87
N SER A 143 16.81 39.40 -26.17
CA SER A 143 15.85 39.61 -27.28
C SER A 143 15.86 38.39 -28.23
N GLY A 144 14.76 38.14 -28.94
CA GLY A 144 14.59 36.96 -29.82
C GLY A 144 13.42 36.04 -29.43
N ALA A 145 13.16 35.02 -30.26
CA ALA A 145 12.09 34.03 -30.07
C ALA A 145 12.65 32.70 -29.53
N ILE A 146 11.86 31.99 -28.71
CA ILE A 146 12.11 30.58 -28.41
C ILE A 146 11.34 29.77 -29.44
N THR A 147 12.04 28.95 -30.22
CA THR A 147 11.44 27.99 -31.13
C THR A 147 11.43 26.62 -30.46
N VAL A 148 10.25 26.01 -30.36
CA VAL A 148 10.09 24.63 -29.88
C VAL A 148 9.70 23.75 -31.06
N THR A 149 10.51 22.73 -31.31
CA THR A 149 10.20 21.69 -32.28
C THR A 149 9.86 20.41 -31.54
N ILE A 150 8.65 19.88 -31.77
CA ILE A 150 8.20 18.60 -31.21
C ILE A 150 8.18 17.60 -32.35
N ASN A 151 9.14 16.69 -32.34
CA ASN A 151 9.21 15.61 -33.32
C ASN A 151 8.59 14.35 -32.73
N ILE A 152 7.67 13.71 -33.46
CA ILE A 152 7.03 12.45 -33.04
C ILE A 152 7.56 11.35 -33.97
N ASN A 153 8.16 10.31 -33.39
CA ASN A 153 8.80 9.22 -34.16
C ASN A 153 9.91 9.70 -35.11
N GLY A 154 10.59 10.81 -34.79
CA GLY A 154 11.66 11.36 -35.62
C GLY A 154 11.17 12.10 -36.88
N GLN A 155 9.88 12.43 -36.93
CA GLN A 155 9.23 13.24 -37.96
C GLN A 155 8.76 14.57 -37.40
#